data_AF-X6LU49-F1
#
_entry.id   AF-X6LU49-F1
#
_cell.length_a   1.000
_cell.length_b   1.000
_cell.length_c   1.000
_cell.angle_alpha   90.00
_cell.angle_beta   90.00
_cell.angle_gamma   90.00
#
_symmetry.space_group_name_H-M   'P 1'
#
loop_
_entity.id
_entity.type
_entity.pdbx_description
1 polymer ?
#
loop_
_entity_poly.entity_id
_entity_poly.type
_entity_poly.pdbx_seq_one_letter_code
_entity_poly.pdbx_strand_id
1 'polypeptide(L)'
;METITKKKKNNIYLNRKVIRLCSHPDINVCKEAGWCLSNAVCSSTLPQLMLLVDNGFIEAMISLLHTDAETVVSMAISTLKFCLVSYNRLTGQEDFAFNSLVYKMEEANGLDALERIQANEKFSYDCYQSATEFVFHFWPDDYDAKTDKDNEENNEDEIDFGMEDASTDNSYQF
;
A
#
# COMPACT_ATOMS: atom_id res chain seq x y z
N MET A 1 13.36 25.50 -29.69
CA MET A 1 12.54 25.60 -28.47
C MET A 1 11.19 24.88 -28.58
N GLU A 2 10.58 24.71 -29.77
CA GLU A 2 9.27 24.06 -29.92
C GLU A 2 9.23 22.56 -29.55
N THR A 3 10.32 21.83 -29.77
CA THR A 3 10.39 20.37 -29.52
C THR A 3 10.31 20.02 -28.03
N ILE A 4 10.85 20.88 -27.16
CA ILE A 4 10.84 20.69 -25.70
C ILE A 4 9.41 20.92 -25.16
N THR A 5 8.72 21.94 -25.66
CA THR A 5 7.34 22.26 -25.26
C THR A 5 6.35 21.19 -25.69
N LYS A 6 6.55 20.58 -26.88
CA LYS A 6 5.72 19.48 -27.39
C LYS A 6 5.88 18.20 -26.56
N LYS A 7 7.11 17.86 -26.16
CA LYS A 7 7.40 16.70 -25.29
C LYS A 7 6.81 16.88 -23.88
N LYS A 8 6.91 18.08 -23.31
CA LYS A 8 6.33 18.42 -22.00
C LYS A 8 4.80 18.35 -22.02
N LYS A 9 4.17 18.87 -23.08
CA LYS A 9 2.72 18.75 -23.32
C LYS A 9 2.28 17.29 -23.48
N ASN A 10 2.98 16.51 -24.29
CA ASN A 10 2.65 15.09 -24.52
C ASN A 10 2.72 14.25 -23.23
N ASN A 11 3.71 14.50 -22.36
CA ASN A 11 3.81 13.82 -21.06
C ASN A 11 2.64 14.17 -20.14
N ILE A 12 2.18 15.42 -20.12
CA ILE A 12 0.99 15.84 -19.35
C ILE A 12 -0.27 15.10 -19.84
N TYR A 13 -0.46 15.01 -21.16
CA TYR A 13 -1.63 14.33 -21.73
C TYR A 13 -1.60 12.82 -21.49
N LEU A 14 -0.42 12.21 -21.49
CA LEU A 14 -0.27 10.78 -21.19
C LEU A 14 -0.60 10.51 -19.72
N ASN A 15 -0.05 11.31 -18.80
CA ASN A 15 -0.31 11.15 -17.36
C ASN A 15 -1.81 11.28 -17.04
N ARG A 16 -2.49 12.28 -17.59
CA ARG A 16 -3.95 12.44 -17.41
C ARG A 16 -4.76 11.28 -17.97
N LYS A 17 -4.31 10.65 -19.07
CA LYS A 17 -5.00 9.49 -19.64
C LYS A 17 -4.82 8.26 -18.75
N VAL A 18 -3.60 7.99 -18.29
CA VAL A 18 -3.33 6.82 -17.43
C VAL A 18 -4.03 6.98 -16.08
N ILE A 19 -4.03 8.17 -15.48
CA ILE A 19 -4.76 8.47 -14.24
C ILE A 19 -6.26 8.18 -14.40
N ARG A 20 -6.87 8.53 -15.54
CA ARG A 20 -8.28 8.21 -15.81
C ARG A 20 -8.55 6.72 -15.98
N LEU A 21 -7.56 5.94 -16.43
CA LEU A 21 -7.69 4.49 -16.58
C LEU A 21 -7.72 3.77 -15.23
N CYS A 22 -7.29 4.41 -14.13
CA CYS A 22 -7.44 3.86 -12.78
C CYS A 22 -8.90 3.73 -12.33
N SER A 23 -9.83 4.47 -12.96
CA SER A 23 -11.27 4.37 -12.68
C SER A 23 -12.01 3.59 -13.78
N HIS A 24 -11.32 2.75 -14.55
CA HIS A 24 -11.92 1.95 -15.60
C HIS A 24 -12.79 0.82 -14.99
N PRO A 25 -13.91 0.41 -15.62
CA PRO A 25 -14.73 -0.69 -15.10
C PRO A 25 -14.05 -2.08 -15.15
N ASP A 26 -13.00 -2.22 -15.96
CA ASP A 26 -12.20 -3.45 -16.02
C ASP A 26 -11.03 -3.36 -15.03
N ILE A 27 -11.03 -4.24 -14.03
CA ILE A 27 -10.02 -4.31 -12.99
C ILE A 27 -8.61 -4.57 -13.53
N ASN A 28 -8.48 -5.28 -14.66
CA ASN A 28 -7.18 -5.54 -15.27
C ASN A 28 -6.60 -4.26 -15.85
N VAL A 29 -7.44 -3.39 -16.42
CA VAL A 29 -7.01 -2.07 -16.90
C VAL A 29 -6.58 -1.19 -15.73
N CYS A 30 -7.30 -1.21 -14.60
CA CYS A 30 -6.92 -0.48 -13.40
C CYS A 30 -5.58 -0.96 -12.84
N LYS A 31 -5.34 -2.28 -12.83
CA LYS A 31 -4.06 -2.89 -12.44
C LYS A 31 -2.91 -2.36 -13.28
N GLU A 32 -3.01 -2.48 -14.60
CA GLU A 32 -1.95 -2.04 -15.52
C GLU A 32 -1.73 -0.52 -15.44
N ALA A 33 -2.79 0.26 -15.27
CA ALA A 33 -2.69 1.69 -15.06
C ALA A 33 -1.95 2.03 -13.76
N GLY A 34 -2.29 1.36 -12.66
CA GLY A 34 -1.61 1.53 -11.37
C GLY A 34 -0.14 1.13 -11.43
N TRP A 35 0.19 0.00 -12.06
CA TRP A 35 1.58 -0.43 -12.32
C TRP A 35 2.36 0.56 -13.18
N CYS A 36 1.72 1.13 -14.20
CA CYS A 36 2.35 2.15 -15.03
C CYS A 36 2.67 3.41 -14.21
N LEU A 37 1.76 3.83 -13.34
CA LEU A 37 1.95 4.99 -12.48
C LEU A 37 3.00 4.75 -11.39
N SER A 38 3.03 3.56 -10.76
CA SER A 38 4.04 3.22 -9.75
C SER A 38 5.44 3.30 -10.33
N ASN A 39 5.64 2.73 -11.53
CA ASN A 39 6.89 2.83 -12.27
C ASN A 39 7.27 4.28 -12.64
N ALA A 40 6.27 5.09 -12.98
CA ALA A 40 6.48 6.51 -13.28
C ALA A 40 6.96 7.28 -12.05
N VAL A 41 6.40 7.00 -10.87
CA VAL A 41 6.82 7.61 -9.60
C VAL A 41 8.25 7.17 -9.24
N CYS A 42 8.56 5.87 -9.36
CA CYS A 42 9.90 5.30 -9.09
C CYS A 42 11.05 5.99 -9.83
N SER A 43 10.80 6.44 -11.06
CA SER A 43 11.83 7.06 -11.91
C SER A 43 11.67 8.57 -12.04
N SER A 44 10.82 9.19 -11.20
CA SER A 44 10.49 10.61 -11.33
C SER A 44 11.51 11.53 -10.67
N THR A 45 11.76 12.68 -11.31
CA THR A 45 12.36 13.85 -10.68
C THR A 45 11.31 14.64 -9.90
N LEU A 46 11.71 15.49 -8.95
CA LEU A 46 10.76 16.29 -8.15
C LEU A 46 9.72 17.06 -9.01
N PRO A 47 10.10 17.75 -10.11
CA PRO A 47 9.12 18.43 -10.95
C PRO A 47 8.16 17.49 -11.69
N GLN A 48 8.59 16.26 -12.00
CA GLN A 48 7.74 15.25 -12.64
C GLN A 48 6.77 14.63 -11.63
N LEU A 49 7.24 14.39 -10.40
CA LEU A 49 6.41 13.90 -9.30
C LEU A 49 5.30 14.90 -8.97
N MET A 50 5.65 16.17 -8.78
CA MET A 50 4.67 17.24 -8.56
C MET A 50 3.66 17.34 -9.70
N LEU A 51 4.12 17.22 -10.95
CA LEU A 51 3.22 17.21 -12.09
C LEU A 51 2.27 16.00 -12.08
N LEU A 52 2.68 14.82 -11.62
CA LEU A 52 1.78 13.67 -11.46
C LEU A 52 0.72 13.95 -10.38
N VAL A 53 1.16 14.44 -9.22
CA VAL A 53 0.28 14.84 -8.12
C VAL A 53 -0.72 15.90 -8.55
N ASP A 54 -0.29 16.93 -9.28
CA ASP A 54 -1.15 18.01 -9.79
C ASP A 54 -2.17 17.52 -10.83
N ASN A 55 -1.90 16.39 -11.49
CA ASN A 55 -2.81 15.79 -12.47
C ASN A 55 -3.82 14.81 -11.84
N GLY A 56 -3.84 14.67 -10.51
CA GLY A 56 -4.83 13.84 -9.81
C GLY A 56 -4.34 12.44 -9.46
N PHE A 57 -3.02 12.23 -9.36
CA PHE A 57 -2.46 10.91 -9.05
C PHE A 57 -2.90 10.40 -7.67
N ILE A 58 -2.90 11.25 -6.64
CA ILE A 58 -3.26 10.86 -5.27
C ILE A 58 -4.71 10.39 -5.23
N GLU A 59 -5.60 11.18 -5.82
CA GLU A 59 -7.03 10.95 -5.90
C GLU A 59 -7.33 9.64 -6.66
N ALA A 60 -6.59 9.36 -7.74
CA ALA A 60 -6.71 8.09 -8.46
C ALA A 60 -6.24 6.89 -7.63
N MET A 61 -5.14 7.01 -6.88
CA MET A 61 -4.68 5.93 -6.01
C MET A 61 -5.65 5.68 -4.85
N ILE A 62 -6.21 6.73 -4.24
CA ILE A 62 -7.25 6.58 -3.20
C ILE A 62 -8.51 5.93 -3.78
N SER A 63 -8.91 6.27 -5.01
CA SER A 63 -10.01 5.57 -5.69
C SER A 63 -9.74 4.07 -5.86
N LEU A 64 -8.48 3.67 -6.08
CA LEU A 64 -8.11 2.25 -6.17
C LEU A 64 -8.22 1.54 -4.80
N LEU A 65 -7.91 2.22 -3.69
CA LEU A 65 -8.07 1.68 -2.33
C LEU A 65 -9.51 1.30 -1.99
N HIS A 66 -10.50 1.92 -2.63
CA HIS A 66 -11.92 1.63 -2.41
C HIS A 66 -12.40 0.34 -3.06
N THR A 67 -11.57 -0.31 -3.88
CA THR A 67 -11.90 -1.54 -4.59
C THR A 67 -11.79 -2.75 -3.66
N ASP A 68 -12.60 -3.79 -3.89
CA ASP A 68 -12.51 -5.04 -3.11
C ASP A 68 -11.39 -5.99 -3.59
N ALA A 69 -10.66 -5.61 -4.65
CA ALA A 69 -9.60 -6.42 -5.22
C ALA A 69 -8.29 -6.18 -4.47
N GLU A 70 -7.97 -7.05 -3.52
CA GLU A 70 -6.78 -6.93 -2.64
C GLU A 70 -5.49 -6.61 -3.41
N THR A 71 -5.21 -7.33 -4.51
CA THR A 71 -4.02 -7.07 -5.35
C THR A 71 -3.91 -5.63 -5.85
N VAL A 72 -5.03 -4.94 -6.09
CA VAL A 72 -5.08 -3.53 -6.50
C VAL A 72 -4.88 -2.61 -5.31
N VAL A 73 -5.52 -2.95 -4.19
CA VAL A 73 -5.40 -2.21 -2.93
C VAL A 73 -3.95 -2.21 -2.44
N SER A 74 -3.32 -3.38 -2.30
CA SER A 74 -1.93 -3.50 -1.85
C SER A 74 -0.95 -2.76 -2.77
N MET A 75 -1.19 -2.81 -4.09
CA MET A 75 -0.41 -2.04 -5.05
C MET A 75 -0.59 -0.52 -4.83
N ALA A 76 -1.82 -0.05 -4.62
CA ALA A 76 -2.11 1.36 -4.39
C ALA A 76 -1.48 1.88 -3.08
N ILE A 77 -1.57 1.11 -1.97
CA ILE A 77 -0.91 1.44 -0.68
C ILE A 77 0.60 1.59 -0.90
N SER A 78 1.23 0.58 -1.52
CA SER A 78 2.68 0.60 -1.79
C SER A 78 3.10 1.78 -2.66
N THR A 79 2.31 2.07 -3.70
CA THR A 79 2.55 3.16 -4.64
C THR A 79 2.41 4.54 -3.98
N LEU A 80 1.43 4.71 -3.09
CA LEU A 80 1.26 5.91 -2.28
C LEU A 80 2.44 6.10 -1.31
N LYS A 81 2.85 5.03 -0.59
CA LYS A 81 3.96 5.07 0.37
C LYS A 81 5.23 5.50 -0.34
N PHE A 82 5.49 4.88 -1.48
CA PHE A 82 6.64 5.21 -2.30
C PHE A 82 6.60 6.66 -2.81
N CYS A 83 5.43 7.17 -3.21
CA CYS A 83 5.27 8.57 -3.62
C CYS A 83 5.63 9.55 -2.50
N LEU A 84 5.11 9.32 -1.28
CA LEU A 84 5.36 10.19 -0.13
C LEU A 84 6.84 10.17 0.28
N VAL A 85 7.43 8.98 0.39
CA VAL A 85 8.86 8.81 0.69
C VAL A 85 9.73 9.45 -0.38
N SER A 86 9.40 9.25 -1.66
CA SER A 86 10.14 9.85 -2.77
C SER A 86 10.09 11.37 -2.74
N TYR A 87 8.95 11.96 -2.41
CA TYR A 87 8.83 13.40 -2.25
C TYR A 87 9.76 13.93 -1.15
N ASN A 88 9.78 13.27 0.01
CA ASN A 88 10.65 13.65 1.12
C ASN A 88 12.14 13.54 0.73
N ARG A 89 12.54 12.41 0.13
CA ARG A 89 13.92 12.22 -0.35
C ARG A 89 14.34 13.28 -1.39
N LEU A 90 13.47 13.59 -2.34
CA LEU A 90 13.72 14.57 -3.38
C LEU A 90 13.77 16.02 -2.88
N THR A 91 13.16 16.28 -1.72
CA THR A 91 13.22 17.58 -1.01
C THR A 91 14.32 17.63 0.05
N GLY A 92 15.11 16.55 0.20
CA GLY A 92 16.22 16.45 1.14
C GLY A 92 15.78 16.25 2.60
N GLN A 93 14.57 15.75 2.82
CA GLN A 93 14.02 15.40 4.12
C GLN A 93 14.16 13.89 4.38
N GLU A 94 13.99 13.48 5.64
CA GLU A 94 13.92 12.06 6.01
C GLU A 94 12.64 11.40 5.47
N ASP A 95 12.66 10.09 5.28
CA ASP A 95 11.60 9.33 4.59
C ASP A 95 10.18 9.60 5.14
N PHE A 96 10.05 9.75 6.46
CA PHE A 96 8.77 9.98 7.16
C PHE A 96 8.69 11.37 7.80
N ALA A 97 9.45 12.34 7.29
CA ALA A 97 9.31 13.74 7.69
C ALA A 97 7.95 14.31 7.26
N PHE A 98 7.58 15.47 7.84
CA PHE A 98 6.37 16.20 7.48
C PHE A 98 6.27 16.41 5.97
N ASN A 99 5.15 15.97 5.39
CA ASN A 99 4.95 15.95 3.95
C ASN A 99 3.61 16.60 3.60
N SER A 100 3.65 17.68 2.80
CA SER A 100 2.44 18.39 2.34
C SER A 100 1.49 17.51 1.51
N LEU A 101 1.99 16.43 0.91
CA LEU A 101 1.17 15.47 0.18
C LEU A 101 0.28 14.63 1.09
N VAL A 102 0.63 14.46 2.37
CA VAL A 102 -0.20 13.76 3.36
C VAL A 102 -1.49 14.54 3.58
N TYR A 103 -1.40 15.87 3.73
CA TYR A 103 -2.57 16.73 3.81
C TYR A 103 -3.48 16.61 2.57
N LYS A 104 -2.89 16.57 1.38
CA LYS A 104 -3.66 16.36 0.13
C LYS A 104 -4.33 14.99 0.08
N MET A 105 -3.71 13.97 0.67
CA MET A 105 -4.30 12.64 0.78
C MET A 105 -5.47 12.63 1.78
N GLU A 106 -5.36 13.36 2.89
CA GLU A 106 -6.43 13.55 3.87
C GLU A 106 -7.65 14.28 3.28
N GLU A 107 -7.43 15.37 2.53
CA GLU A 107 -8.49 16.09 1.80
C GLU A 107 -9.23 15.21 0.78
N ALA A 108 -8.58 14.14 0.31
CA ALA A 108 -9.14 13.19 -0.63
C ALA A 108 -9.70 11.93 0.06
N ASN A 109 -9.91 11.97 1.38
CA ASN A 109 -10.42 10.85 2.20
C ASN A 109 -9.52 9.61 2.17
N GLY A 110 -8.20 9.81 2.09
CA GLY A 110 -7.23 8.72 2.06
C GLY A 110 -7.12 7.98 3.39
N LEU A 111 -7.25 8.68 4.53
CA LEU A 111 -7.22 8.06 5.86
C LEU A 111 -8.43 7.15 6.06
N ASP A 112 -9.65 7.64 5.79
CA ASP A 112 -10.89 6.84 5.83
C ASP A 112 -10.78 5.55 5.00
N ALA A 113 -10.13 5.62 3.83
CA ALA A 113 -9.94 4.47 2.97
C ALA A 113 -9.00 3.42 3.59
N LEU A 114 -7.94 3.85 4.28
CA LEU A 114 -7.01 2.96 4.99
C LEU A 114 -7.68 2.32 6.22
N GLU A 115 -8.43 3.10 7.00
CA GLU A 115 -9.19 2.58 8.15
C GLU A 115 -10.24 1.54 7.72
N ARG A 116 -10.92 1.77 6.60
CA ARG A 116 -11.84 0.77 6.02
C ARG A 116 -11.12 -0.54 5.70
N ILE A 117 -9.89 -0.48 5.20
CA ILE A 117 -9.09 -1.68 4.88
C ILE A 117 -8.74 -2.41 6.18
N GLN A 118 -8.35 -1.66 7.23
CA GLN A 118 -8.04 -2.23 8.54
C GLN A 118 -9.24 -2.90 9.21
N ALA A 119 -10.44 -2.34 9.04
CA ALA A 119 -11.68 -2.87 9.62
C ALA A 119 -12.29 -4.05 8.83
N ASN A 120 -11.74 -4.38 7.65
CA ASN A 120 -12.34 -5.37 6.76
C ASN A 120 -11.60 -6.71 6.80
N GLU A 121 -12.21 -7.69 7.45
CA GLU A 121 -11.71 -9.08 7.59
C GLU A 121 -11.49 -9.82 6.25
N LYS A 122 -12.02 -9.30 5.12
CA LYS A 122 -11.82 -9.93 3.81
C LYS A 122 -10.42 -9.73 3.24
N PHE A 123 -9.69 -8.70 3.67
CA PHE A 123 -8.33 -8.45 3.22
C PHE A 123 -7.35 -9.32 4.00
N SER A 124 -6.29 -9.79 3.34
CA SER A 124 -5.24 -10.55 4.02
C SER A 124 -4.56 -9.75 5.13
N TYR A 125 -3.94 -10.48 6.07
CA TYR A 125 -3.11 -9.89 7.11
C TYR A 125 -2.00 -8.98 6.56
N ASP A 126 -1.39 -9.34 5.43
CA ASP A 126 -0.34 -8.51 4.80
C ASP A 126 -0.88 -7.15 4.34
N CYS A 127 -2.12 -7.12 3.83
CA CYS A 127 -2.77 -5.89 3.40
C CYS A 127 -3.14 -5.01 4.60
N TYR A 128 -3.71 -5.62 5.65
CA TYR A 128 -3.97 -4.97 6.93
C TYR A 128 -2.68 -4.35 7.50
N GLN A 129 -1.62 -5.15 7.63
CA GLN A 129 -0.34 -4.72 8.19
C GLN A 129 0.26 -3.56 7.37
N SER A 130 0.18 -3.64 6.04
CA SER A 130 0.65 -2.57 5.16
C SER A 130 -0.11 -1.25 5.38
N ALA A 131 -1.42 -1.30 5.59
CA ALA A 131 -2.23 -0.12 5.90
C ALA A 131 -1.89 0.43 7.28
N THR A 132 -1.73 -0.43 8.28
CA THR A 132 -1.36 -0.08 9.65
C THR A 132 0.00 0.59 9.74
N GLU A 133 1.02 0.04 9.10
CA GLU A 133 2.34 0.68 9.00
C GLU A 133 2.26 2.04 8.27
N PHE A 134 1.40 2.15 7.25
CA PHE A 134 1.22 3.41 6.53
C PHE A 134 0.66 4.48 7.48
N VAL A 135 -0.44 4.18 8.17
CA VAL A 135 -1.08 5.10 9.11
C VAL A 135 -0.10 5.48 10.23
N PHE A 136 0.59 4.50 10.82
CA PHE A 136 1.59 4.74 11.87
C PHE A 136 2.66 5.77 11.46
N HIS A 137 3.15 5.71 10.22
CA HIS A 137 4.21 6.59 9.75
C HIS A 137 3.75 7.97 9.29
N PHE A 138 2.54 8.11 8.74
CA PHE A 138 2.06 9.36 8.16
C PHE A 138 0.98 10.08 8.97
N TRP A 139 0.26 9.36 9.83
CA TRP A 139 -0.72 9.86 10.81
C TRP A 139 -0.47 9.24 12.20
N PRO A 140 0.66 9.60 12.86
CA PRO A 140 1.03 9.01 14.14
C PRO A 140 0.03 9.31 15.27
N ASP A 141 -0.73 10.40 15.15
CA ASP A 141 -1.75 10.79 16.13
C ASP A 141 -3.05 9.95 16.01
N ASP A 142 -3.31 9.38 14.82
CA ASP A 142 -4.51 8.58 14.51
C ASP A 142 -4.26 7.07 14.60
N TYR A 143 -3.03 6.64 14.87
CA TYR A 143 -2.68 5.24 15.06
C TYR A 143 -3.15 4.71 16.44
N ASP A 144 -4.09 3.75 16.47
CA ASP A 144 -4.49 3.05 17.69
C ASP A 144 -3.67 1.75 17.88
N ALA A 145 -2.68 1.79 18.77
CA ALA A 145 -1.79 0.66 19.09
C ALA A 145 -2.49 -0.58 19.71
N LYS A 146 -3.82 -0.57 19.85
CA LYS A 146 -4.59 -1.68 20.45
C LYS A 146 -4.91 -2.81 19.49
N THR A 147 -4.91 -2.57 18.17
CA THR A 147 -5.32 -3.58 17.18
C THR A 147 -4.26 -4.66 16.92
N ASP A 148 -3.01 -4.44 17.33
CA ASP A 148 -1.91 -5.39 17.11
C ASP A 148 -1.83 -6.47 18.20
N LYS A 149 -2.52 -6.32 19.34
CA LYS A 149 -2.47 -7.29 20.45
C LYS A 149 -3.38 -8.50 20.31
N ASP A 150 -4.44 -8.41 19.51
CA ASP A 150 -5.42 -9.50 19.37
C ASP A 150 -5.00 -10.57 18.33
N ASN A 151 -3.97 -10.30 17.52
CA ASN A 151 -3.50 -11.21 16.47
C ASN A 151 -2.33 -12.12 16.88
N GLU A 152 -1.69 -11.89 18.04
CA GLU A 152 -0.58 -12.72 18.52
C GLU A 152 -1.03 -13.89 19.43
N GLU A 153 -2.28 -13.94 19.91
CA GLU A 153 -2.72 -14.96 20.90
C GLU A 153 -3.25 -16.30 20.34
N ASN A 154 -3.27 -16.53 19.02
CA ASN A 154 -3.91 -17.75 18.44
C ASN A 154 -2.94 -18.78 17.82
N ASN A 155 -1.67 -18.85 18.24
CA ASN A 155 -0.75 -19.92 17.81
C ASN A 155 0.03 -20.56 18.96
N GLU A 156 -0.64 -20.86 20.07
CA GLU A 156 -0.12 -21.78 21.09
C GLU A 156 -1.11 -22.93 21.33
N ASP A 157 -1.51 -23.63 20.27
CA ASP A 157 -2.06 -24.98 20.40
C ASP A 157 -0.92 -25.96 20.74
N GLU A 158 -0.65 -26.03 22.04
CA GLU A 158 -0.33 -27.22 22.83
C GLU A 158 0.07 -28.48 22.01
N ILE A 159 1.37 -28.64 21.74
CA ILE A 159 1.93 -29.92 21.29
C ILE A 159 1.98 -30.86 22.50
N ASP A 160 0.92 -31.66 22.66
CA ASP A 160 0.85 -32.80 23.58
C ASP A 160 1.85 -33.88 23.14
N PHE A 161 3.03 -33.90 23.78
CA PHE A 161 4.00 -34.98 23.62
C PHE A 161 3.58 -36.15 24.54
N GLY A 162 2.61 -36.94 24.06
CA GLY A 162 2.21 -38.21 24.65
C GLY A 162 3.39 -39.17 24.75
N MET A 163 4.01 -39.19 25.93
CA MET A 163 5.10 -40.08 26.30
C MET A 163 4.48 -41.46 26.60
N GLU A 164 4.41 -42.33 25.60
CA GLU A 164 3.92 -43.69 25.78
C GLU A 164 5.05 -44.60 26.29
N ASP A 165 4.96 -44.92 27.57
CA ASP A 165 5.80 -45.85 28.32
C ASP A 165 5.60 -47.28 27.76
N ALA A 166 6.65 -47.88 27.21
CA ALA A 166 6.64 -49.30 26.85
C ALA A 166 7.84 -50.00 27.49
N SER A 167 7.69 -50.38 28.75
CA SER A 167 8.56 -51.35 29.40
C SER A 167 7.94 -52.75 29.34
N THR A 168 8.68 -53.66 28.69
CA THR A 168 8.75 -55.13 28.91
C THR A 168 7.49 -55.99 28.69
N ASP A 169 7.50 -56.81 27.63
CA ASP A 169 7.37 -58.28 27.80
C ASP A 169 8.02 -59.05 26.64
N ASN A 170 8.34 -60.30 26.95
CA ASN A 170 9.38 -61.19 26.46
C ASN A 170 8.84 -62.24 25.46
N SER A 171 9.69 -62.76 24.55
CA SER A 171 9.60 -64.00 23.72
C SER A 171 9.99 -63.72 22.25
N TYR A 172 10.96 -64.36 21.58
CA TYR A 172 11.41 -65.76 21.49
C TYR A 172 12.95 -65.79 21.23
N GLN A 173 13.78 -66.54 21.97
CA GLN A 173 14.22 -67.95 21.84
C GLN A 173 15.08 -68.30 20.60
N PHE A 174 16.36 -68.62 20.90
CA PHE A 174 17.44 -69.38 20.22
C PHE A 174 17.78 -69.14 18.75
#